data_AF-A0A957E648-F1
#
_entry.id   AF-A0A957E648-F1
#
_cell.length_a   1.000
_cell.length_b   1.000
_cell.length_c   1.000
_cell.angle_alpha   90.00
_cell.angle_beta   90.00
_cell.angle_gamma   90.00
#
_symmetry.space_group_name_H-M   'P 1'
#
loop_
_entity.id
_entity.type
_entity.pdbx_description
1 polymer ?
#
loop_
_entity_poly.entity_id
_entity_poly.type
_entity_poly.pdbx_seq_one_letter_code
_entity_poly.pdbx_strand_id
1 'polypeptide(L)'
;MIIEYKGKRPQIHPTAYIAPTATIIGDVVIEAEASVWFGAVIRGDHGRIIIGARSSVQDNVVVHVNARCDTIVDADVTIGHGVVLEGCHLHHGVLVGMNATVLSGAVVEAGALVAAGAVVGENQHIPAGMLAAGVPARIKGALSEQTQQRLKEAPLSYVAYGSSLDQAGPMTNYVVDSALVLEAISGHDPKDSTSSQQKVPEWSKLAKSDVKGLTIGLPKEYFADGLDPEVKATVEKAIEELKAKGVNFVDVSLPHTKYSVSTYYLIATSEASSNLSRYDGIRYGLREKSNNLEELYMNTRGAGFGDEVKRRIMLGTYSLSSGYYDAYYLKACKVRRLLQKDF
;
A
#
# COMPACT_ATOMS: atom_id res chain seq x y z
N MET A 1 16.55 -3.69 -12.36
CA MET A 1 17.64 -4.53 -12.92
C MET A 1 17.06 -5.70 -13.71
N ILE A 2 17.48 -5.90 -14.96
CA ILE A 2 17.05 -7.02 -15.81
C ILE A 2 18.26 -7.93 -16.01
N ILE A 3 18.16 -9.19 -15.63
CA ILE A 3 19.28 -10.13 -15.57
C ILE A 3 18.97 -11.37 -16.40
N GLU A 4 19.87 -11.69 -17.32
CA GLU A 4 19.82 -12.96 -18.05
C GLU A 4 20.37 -14.09 -17.17
N TYR A 5 19.70 -15.25 -17.19
CA TYR A 5 20.11 -16.43 -16.43
C TYR A 5 20.00 -17.68 -17.31
N LYS A 6 21.08 -18.47 -17.40
CA LYS A 6 21.15 -19.70 -18.22
C LYS A 6 20.65 -19.52 -19.67
N GLY A 7 20.97 -18.41 -20.31
CA GLY A 7 20.54 -18.11 -21.69
C GLY A 7 19.08 -17.64 -21.82
N LYS A 8 18.39 -17.39 -20.69
CA LYS A 8 17.03 -16.88 -20.65
C LYS A 8 17.05 -15.44 -20.16
N ARG A 9 16.69 -14.52 -21.06
CA ARG A 9 16.56 -13.10 -20.77
C ARG A 9 15.08 -12.76 -20.59
N PRO A 10 14.72 -11.94 -19.59
CA PRO A 10 13.34 -11.49 -19.42
C PRO A 10 12.82 -10.78 -20.68
N GLN A 11 11.61 -11.15 -21.07
CA GLN A 11 10.87 -10.54 -22.18
C GLN A 11 9.87 -9.55 -21.61
N ILE A 12 10.06 -8.26 -21.89
CA ILE A 12 9.25 -7.20 -21.32
C ILE A 12 8.57 -6.45 -22.46
N HIS A 13 7.24 -6.41 -22.44
CA HIS A 13 6.48 -5.68 -23.43
C HIS A 13 6.80 -4.17 -23.37
N PRO A 14 6.90 -3.46 -24.51
CA PRO A 14 7.27 -2.03 -24.52
C PRO A 14 6.36 -1.09 -23.72
N THR A 15 5.10 -1.49 -23.51
CA THR A 15 4.12 -0.70 -22.73
C THR A 15 4.10 -1.06 -21.24
N ALA A 16 4.86 -2.08 -20.82
CA ALA A 16 4.95 -2.44 -19.41
C ALA A 16 5.79 -1.40 -18.65
N TYR A 17 5.37 -1.06 -17.44
CA TYR A 17 6.14 -0.20 -16.55
C TYR A 17 6.99 -1.04 -15.60
N ILE A 18 8.30 -0.80 -15.58
CA ILE A 18 9.22 -1.43 -14.64
C ILE A 18 9.89 -0.34 -13.80
N ALA A 19 9.65 -0.37 -12.48
CA ALA A 19 10.27 0.56 -11.56
C ALA A 19 11.79 0.39 -11.51
N PRO A 20 12.58 1.46 -11.31
CA PRO A 20 14.04 1.41 -11.33
C PRO A 20 14.68 0.36 -10.41
N THR A 21 14.10 0.13 -9.22
CA THR A 21 14.62 -0.82 -8.21
C THR A 21 14.07 -2.24 -8.36
N ALA A 22 13.10 -2.48 -9.24
CA ALA A 22 12.58 -3.82 -9.49
C ALA A 22 13.65 -4.71 -10.14
N THR A 23 13.74 -5.97 -9.73
CA THR A 23 14.72 -6.93 -10.25
C THR A 23 14.01 -8.09 -10.95
N ILE A 24 14.34 -8.34 -12.21
CA ILE A 24 13.72 -9.37 -13.05
C ILE A 24 14.81 -10.27 -13.63
N ILE A 25 14.71 -11.58 -13.42
CA ILE A 25 15.78 -12.55 -13.67
C ILE A 25 15.24 -13.78 -14.41
N GLY A 26 15.89 -14.19 -15.50
CA GLY A 26 15.66 -15.50 -16.14
C GLY A 26 14.46 -15.56 -17.10
N ASP A 27 13.77 -16.71 -17.14
CA ASP A 27 12.62 -16.98 -18.03
C ASP A 27 11.36 -16.29 -17.47
N VAL A 28 11.30 -14.97 -17.63
CA VAL A 28 10.19 -14.12 -17.20
C VAL A 28 9.60 -13.42 -18.41
N VAL A 29 8.27 -13.45 -18.53
CA VAL A 29 7.51 -12.68 -19.51
C VAL A 29 6.64 -11.66 -18.77
N ILE A 30 6.80 -10.38 -19.11
CA ILE A 30 5.95 -9.28 -18.64
C ILE A 30 5.17 -8.75 -19.85
N GLU A 31 3.85 -8.88 -19.81
CA GLU A 31 2.97 -8.53 -20.92
C GLU A 31 2.58 -7.04 -20.94
N ALA A 32 1.76 -6.66 -21.92
CA ALA A 32 1.39 -5.27 -22.20
C ALA A 32 0.70 -4.59 -21.01
N GLU A 33 1.08 -3.34 -20.73
CA GLU A 33 0.48 -2.49 -19.69
C GLU A 33 0.57 -3.06 -18.26
N ALA A 34 1.31 -4.15 -18.06
CA ALA A 34 1.63 -4.62 -16.72
C ALA A 34 2.57 -3.63 -16.03
N SER A 35 2.47 -3.54 -14.71
CA SER A 35 3.33 -2.68 -13.89
C SER A 35 4.05 -3.49 -12.82
N VAL A 36 5.36 -3.28 -12.70
CA VAL A 36 6.22 -3.89 -11.68
C VAL A 36 6.85 -2.76 -10.87
N TRP A 37 6.49 -2.66 -9.60
CA TRP A 37 6.79 -1.54 -8.73
C TRP A 37 8.05 -1.76 -7.88
N PHE A 38 8.39 -0.81 -7.02
CA PHE A 38 9.73 -0.68 -6.44
C PHE A 38 10.07 -1.87 -5.54
N GLY A 39 11.32 -2.32 -5.60
CA GLY A 39 11.81 -3.44 -4.78
C GLY A 39 11.23 -4.81 -5.12
N ALA A 40 10.32 -4.93 -6.10
CA ALA A 40 9.81 -6.23 -6.53
C ALA A 40 10.92 -7.10 -7.13
N VAL A 41 10.92 -8.40 -6.80
CA VAL A 41 11.90 -9.38 -7.29
C VAL A 41 11.17 -10.52 -7.99
N ILE A 42 11.37 -10.65 -9.30
CA ILE A 42 10.74 -11.67 -10.14
C ILE A 42 11.83 -12.58 -10.70
N ARG A 43 11.88 -13.84 -10.26
CA ARG A 43 12.99 -14.76 -10.52
C ARG A 43 12.53 -16.07 -11.15
N GLY A 44 12.59 -16.14 -12.48
CA GLY A 44 12.32 -17.34 -13.29
C GLY A 44 13.59 -18.15 -13.55
N ASP A 45 14.20 -18.70 -12.51
CA ASP A 45 15.49 -19.42 -12.59
C ASP A 45 15.34 -20.94 -12.80
N HIS A 46 14.30 -21.56 -12.22
CA HIS A 46 14.01 -23.00 -12.32
C HIS A 46 12.72 -23.33 -13.08
N GLY A 47 12.02 -22.31 -13.56
CA GLY A 47 10.73 -22.39 -14.24
C GLY A 47 10.40 -21.05 -14.88
N ARG A 48 9.25 -20.98 -15.55
CA ARG A 48 8.78 -19.76 -16.20
C ARG A 48 7.90 -18.94 -15.27
N ILE A 49 8.04 -17.62 -15.35
CA ILE A 49 7.08 -16.67 -14.77
C ILE A 49 6.41 -15.89 -15.89
N ILE A 50 5.08 -15.78 -15.83
CA ILE A 50 4.31 -14.90 -16.72
C ILE A 50 3.56 -13.90 -15.85
N ILE A 51 3.76 -12.61 -16.12
CA ILE A 51 2.94 -11.52 -15.59
C ILE A 51 2.08 -11.00 -16.73
N GLY A 52 0.79 -11.33 -16.67
CA GLY A 52 -0.18 -11.04 -17.70
C GLY A 52 -0.50 -9.55 -17.87
N ALA A 53 -1.13 -9.22 -18.98
CA ALA A 53 -1.40 -7.84 -19.36
C ALA A 53 -2.21 -7.06 -18.31
N ARG A 54 -1.92 -5.77 -18.13
CA ARG A 54 -2.57 -4.86 -17.17
C ARG A 54 -2.53 -5.32 -15.70
N SER A 55 -1.72 -6.32 -15.36
CA SER A 55 -1.54 -6.75 -13.98
C SER A 55 -0.59 -5.82 -13.22
N SER A 56 -0.81 -5.69 -11.92
CA SER A 56 -0.05 -4.81 -11.03
C SER A 56 0.72 -5.62 -10.00
N VAL A 57 2.04 -5.61 -10.10
CA VAL A 57 2.99 -6.22 -9.17
C VAL A 57 3.54 -5.11 -8.27
N GLN A 58 2.92 -4.91 -7.09
CA GLN A 58 3.21 -3.78 -6.21
C GLN A 58 4.56 -3.91 -5.48
N ASP A 59 4.89 -2.94 -4.62
CA ASP A 59 6.23 -2.84 -4.04
C ASP A 59 6.62 -4.08 -3.22
N ASN A 60 7.91 -4.45 -3.33
CA ASN A 60 8.53 -5.56 -2.59
C ASN A 60 7.87 -6.94 -2.80
N VAL A 61 7.07 -7.10 -3.85
CA VAL A 61 6.53 -8.41 -4.22
C VAL A 61 7.67 -9.34 -4.63
N VAL A 62 7.65 -10.57 -4.14
CA VAL A 62 8.57 -11.63 -4.55
C VAL A 62 7.81 -12.66 -5.35
N VAL A 63 8.22 -12.87 -6.60
CA VAL A 63 7.69 -13.93 -7.46
C VAL A 63 8.84 -14.87 -7.78
N HIS A 64 8.73 -16.11 -7.33
CA HIS A 64 9.67 -17.15 -7.70
C HIS A 64 8.94 -18.41 -8.16
N VAL A 65 9.72 -19.35 -8.65
CA VAL A 65 9.28 -20.64 -9.15
C VAL A 65 10.09 -21.73 -8.48
N ASN A 66 9.58 -22.95 -8.54
CA ASN A 66 10.38 -24.13 -8.28
C ASN A 66 10.44 -24.99 -9.55
N ALA A 67 11.20 -26.08 -9.51
CA ALA A 67 11.40 -26.94 -10.68
C ALA A 67 10.14 -27.72 -11.12
N ARG A 68 9.04 -27.64 -10.39
CA ARG A 68 7.81 -28.44 -10.62
C ARG A 68 6.68 -27.61 -11.20
N CYS A 69 6.58 -26.33 -10.85
CA CYS A 69 5.46 -25.47 -11.19
C CYS A 69 5.96 -24.10 -11.64
N ASP A 70 5.47 -23.66 -12.80
CA ASP A 70 5.58 -22.27 -13.25
C ASP A 70 4.70 -21.35 -12.40
N THR A 71 5.03 -20.06 -12.35
CA THR A 71 4.17 -19.04 -11.76
C THR A 71 3.48 -18.26 -12.87
N ILE A 72 2.18 -18.44 -13.00
CA ILE A 72 1.38 -17.82 -14.05
C ILE A 72 0.42 -16.83 -13.41
N VAL A 73 0.53 -15.58 -13.81
CA VAL A 73 -0.38 -14.52 -13.44
C VAL A 73 -1.08 -14.08 -14.72
N ASP A 74 -2.38 -14.31 -14.80
CA ASP A 74 -3.19 -13.88 -15.94
C ASP A 74 -3.32 -12.34 -16.00
N ALA A 75 -4.10 -11.84 -16.95
CA ALA A 75 -4.36 -10.42 -17.11
C ALA A 75 -5.23 -9.84 -15.97
N ASP A 76 -5.06 -8.54 -15.71
CA ASP A 76 -5.87 -7.75 -14.76
C ASP A 76 -5.82 -8.27 -13.32
N VAL A 77 -4.68 -8.83 -12.91
CA VAL A 77 -4.43 -9.30 -11.54
C VAL A 77 -3.78 -8.20 -10.72
N THR A 78 -4.23 -8.00 -9.48
CA THR A 78 -3.57 -7.14 -8.50
C THR A 78 -2.80 -7.97 -7.50
N ILE A 79 -1.49 -7.76 -7.43
CA ILE A 79 -0.61 -8.40 -6.46
C ILE A 79 -0.17 -7.31 -5.47
N GLY A 80 -0.75 -7.36 -4.27
CA GLY A 80 -0.52 -6.38 -3.21
C GLY A 80 0.94 -6.32 -2.74
N HIS A 81 1.32 -5.20 -2.12
CA HIS A 81 2.66 -5.00 -1.58
C HIS A 81 3.14 -6.18 -0.73
N GLY A 82 4.41 -6.58 -0.89
CA GLY A 82 5.04 -7.63 -0.08
C GLY A 82 4.48 -9.05 -0.27
N VAL A 83 3.64 -9.28 -1.27
CA VAL A 83 3.14 -10.64 -1.57
C VAL A 83 4.28 -11.55 -2.03
N VAL A 84 4.22 -12.82 -1.62
CA VAL A 84 5.11 -13.88 -2.08
C VAL A 84 4.32 -14.89 -2.91
N LEU A 85 4.75 -15.09 -4.16
CA LEU A 85 4.18 -16.08 -5.07
C LEU A 85 5.24 -17.14 -5.40
N GLU A 86 4.88 -18.42 -5.23
CA GLU A 86 5.73 -19.56 -5.58
C GLU A 86 4.96 -20.59 -6.40
N GLY A 87 5.33 -20.78 -7.68
CA GLY A 87 4.86 -21.87 -8.52
C GLY A 87 3.33 -22.04 -8.54
N CYS A 88 2.59 -20.94 -8.68
CA CYS A 88 1.13 -20.89 -8.56
C CYS A 88 0.46 -20.29 -9.80
N HIS A 89 -0.86 -20.49 -9.96
CA HIS A 89 -1.64 -19.85 -11.03
C HIS A 89 -2.69 -18.90 -10.44
N LEU A 90 -2.55 -17.61 -10.75
CA LEU A 90 -3.56 -16.59 -10.46
C LEU A 90 -4.33 -16.27 -11.74
N HIS A 91 -5.63 -16.58 -11.75
CA HIS A 91 -6.49 -16.32 -12.90
C HIS A 91 -6.87 -14.84 -13.01
N HIS A 92 -7.46 -14.47 -14.15
CA HIS A 92 -7.86 -13.10 -14.46
C HIS A 92 -8.69 -12.43 -13.36
N GLY A 93 -8.38 -11.16 -13.05
CA GLY A 93 -9.15 -10.35 -12.10
C GLY A 93 -8.96 -10.72 -10.62
N VAL A 94 -8.00 -11.58 -10.29
CA VAL A 94 -7.66 -11.91 -8.90
C VAL A 94 -7.03 -10.70 -8.20
N LEU A 95 -7.34 -10.52 -6.91
CA LEU A 95 -6.55 -9.67 -6.04
C LEU A 95 -5.94 -10.48 -4.91
N VAL A 96 -4.63 -10.36 -4.77
CA VAL A 96 -3.88 -10.88 -3.64
C VAL A 96 -3.56 -9.73 -2.71
N GLY A 97 -4.14 -9.76 -1.50
CA GLY A 97 -3.95 -8.74 -0.49
C GLY A 97 -2.51 -8.67 0.00
N MET A 98 -2.12 -7.50 0.50
CA MET A 98 -0.75 -7.21 0.92
C MET A 98 -0.20 -8.27 1.89
N ASN A 99 1.08 -8.63 1.74
CA ASN A 99 1.80 -9.61 2.54
C ASN A 99 1.19 -11.03 2.58
N ALA A 100 0.28 -11.36 1.65
CA ALA A 100 -0.17 -12.73 1.51
C ALA A 100 0.90 -13.61 0.85
N THR A 101 0.84 -14.92 1.10
CA THR A 101 1.72 -15.91 0.47
C THR A 101 0.87 -16.92 -0.30
N VAL A 102 1.25 -17.22 -1.54
CA VAL A 102 0.61 -18.25 -2.36
C VAL A 102 1.65 -19.31 -2.71
N LEU A 103 1.45 -20.52 -2.17
CA LEU A 103 2.40 -21.62 -2.27
C LEU A 103 2.22 -22.47 -3.53
N SER A 104 3.17 -23.39 -3.74
CA SER A 104 3.29 -24.20 -4.95
C SER A 104 2.06 -25.01 -5.30
N GLY A 105 1.70 -25.01 -6.58
CA GLY A 105 0.54 -25.72 -7.12
C GLY A 105 -0.80 -25.08 -6.74
N ALA A 106 -0.82 -23.99 -5.97
CA ALA A 106 -2.06 -23.30 -5.66
C ALA A 106 -2.66 -22.66 -6.91
N VAL A 107 -3.99 -22.71 -6.98
CA VAL A 107 -4.78 -22.08 -8.05
C VAL A 107 -5.78 -21.13 -7.41
N VAL A 108 -5.71 -19.86 -7.79
CA VAL A 108 -6.67 -18.83 -7.38
C VAL A 108 -7.49 -18.47 -8.61
N GLU A 109 -8.75 -18.89 -8.63
CA GLU A 109 -9.63 -18.75 -9.78
C GLU A 109 -10.13 -17.32 -9.97
N ALA A 110 -10.69 -17.06 -11.15
CA ALA A 110 -10.99 -15.72 -11.64
C ALA A 110 -11.85 -14.90 -10.65
N GLY A 111 -11.45 -13.64 -10.45
CA GLY A 111 -12.17 -12.70 -9.58
C GLY A 111 -12.18 -13.07 -8.09
N ALA A 112 -11.39 -14.04 -7.64
CA ALA A 112 -11.24 -14.34 -6.22
C ALA A 112 -10.35 -13.30 -5.51
N LEU A 113 -10.53 -13.21 -4.19
CA LEU A 113 -9.78 -12.30 -3.32
C LEU A 113 -9.08 -13.11 -2.24
N VAL A 114 -7.75 -13.01 -2.20
CA VAL A 114 -6.94 -13.49 -1.08
C VAL A 114 -6.75 -12.31 -0.12
N ALA A 115 -7.19 -12.45 1.13
CA ALA A 115 -7.07 -11.39 2.12
C ALA A 115 -5.59 -11.08 2.45
N ALA A 116 -5.32 -9.86 2.89
CA ALA A 116 -3.98 -9.47 3.34
C ALA A 116 -3.46 -10.41 4.44
N GLY A 117 -2.18 -10.77 4.37
CA GLY A 117 -1.52 -11.68 5.31
C GLY A 117 -1.99 -13.14 5.25
N ALA A 118 -2.87 -13.53 4.31
CA ALA A 118 -3.32 -14.91 4.20
C ALA A 118 -2.24 -15.82 3.56
N VAL A 119 -2.27 -17.11 3.90
CA VAL A 119 -1.36 -18.11 3.30
C VAL A 119 -2.18 -19.16 2.56
N VAL A 120 -2.19 -19.08 1.23
CA VAL A 120 -2.78 -20.11 0.37
C VAL A 120 -1.80 -21.29 0.30
N GLY A 121 -2.26 -22.44 0.81
CA GLY A 121 -1.45 -23.64 0.96
C GLY A 121 -1.08 -24.30 -0.36
N GLU A 122 -0.13 -25.25 -0.31
CA GLU A 122 0.27 -26.03 -1.48
C GLU A 122 -0.92 -26.77 -2.09
N ASN A 123 -1.04 -26.72 -3.43
CA ASN A 123 -2.13 -27.32 -4.21
C ASN A 123 -3.53 -26.89 -3.75
N GLN A 124 -3.65 -25.78 -3.01
CA GLN A 124 -4.94 -25.28 -2.58
C GLN A 124 -5.64 -24.55 -3.72
N HIS A 125 -6.92 -24.88 -3.91
CA HIS A 125 -7.79 -24.19 -4.87
C HIS A 125 -8.67 -23.17 -4.15
N ILE A 126 -8.61 -21.90 -4.58
CA ILE A 126 -9.53 -20.85 -4.17
C ILE A 126 -10.55 -20.62 -5.30
N PRO A 127 -11.84 -20.95 -5.10
CA PRO A 127 -12.83 -20.87 -6.17
C PRO A 127 -13.12 -19.44 -6.65
N ALA A 128 -13.62 -19.33 -7.87
CA ALA A 128 -13.91 -18.05 -8.52
C ALA A 128 -14.86 -17.19 -7.67
N GLY A 129 -14.56 -15.89 -7.60
CA GLY A 129 -15.39 -14.92 -6.86
C GLY A 129 -15.45 -15.15 -5.34
N MET A 130 -14.57 -15.97 -4.75
CA MET A 130 -14.56 -16.22 -3.31
C MET A 130 -13.52 -15.38 -2.57
N LEU A 131 -13.81 -15.09 -1.30
CA LEU A 131 -12.84 -14.56 -0.34
C LEU A 131 -12.14 -15.71 0.39
N ALA A 132 -10.81 -15.74 0.34
CA ALA A 132 -9.97 -16.61 1.16
C ALA A 132 -9.17 -15.80 2.18
N ALA A 133 -9.19 -16.20 3.45
CA ALA A 133 -8.48 -15.48 4.52
C ALA A 133 -7.94 -16.40 5.62
N GLY A 134 -6.84 -15.99 6.26
CA GLY A 134 -6.21 -16.67 7.39
C GLY A 134 -4.90 -17.39 7.04
N VAL A 135 -4.27 -17.96 8.06
CA VAL A 135 -3.02 -18.74 7.96
C VAL A 135 -3.24 -20.10 8.65
N PRO A 136 -3.50 -21.20 7.91
CA PRO A 136 -3.69 -21.25 6.45
C PRO A 136 -5.02 -20.61 6.01
N ALA A 137 -5.08 -20.22 4.74
CA ALA A 137 -6.22 -19.53 4.15
C ALA A 137 -7.44 -20.46 4.11
N ARG A 138 -8.59 -19.94 4.55
CA ARG A 138 -9.89 -20.63 4.46
C ARG A 138 -10.87 -19.79 3.67
N ILE A 139 -11.72 -20.44 2.89
CA ILE A 139 -12.81 -19.79 2.17
C ILE A 139 -13.79 -19.22 3.19
N LYS A 140 -14.06 -17.92 3.11
CA LYS A 140 -14.96 -17.18 4.02
C LYS A 140 -16.34 -16.93 3.42
N GLY A 141 -16.46 -17.00 2.09
CA GLY A 141 -17.72 -16.81 1.38
C GLY A 141 -17.53 -16.11 0.05
N ALA A 142 -18.63 -15.93 -0.68
CA ALA A 142 -18.64 -15.23 -1.95
C ALA A 142 -18.42 -13.72 -1.77
N LEU A 143 -17.73 -13.12 -2.72
CA LEU A 143 -17.55 -11.68 -2.81
C LEU A 143 -18.83 -11.00 -3.29
N SER A 144 -19.16 -9.86 -2.70
CA SER A 144 -20.25 -9.02 -3.18
C SER A 144 -19.97 -8.50 -4.60
N GLU A 145 -21.02 -8.22 -5.37
CA GLU A 145 -20.89 -7.61 -6.71
C GLU A 145 -20.08 -6.30 -6.67
N GLN A 146 -20.28 -5.49 -5.62
CA GLN A 146 -19.51 -4.26 -5.41
C GLN A 146 -18.02 -4.55 -5.23
N THR A 147 -17.66 -5.61 -4.50
CA THR A 147 -16.27 -6.01 -4.33
C THR A 147 -15.69 -6.52 -5.65
N GLN A 148 -16.42 -7.35 -6.39
CA GLN A 148 -16.00 -7.85 -7.71
C GLN A 148 -15.76 -6.71 -8.71
N GLN A 149 -16.57 -5.65 -8.67
CA GLN A 149 -16.36 -4.48 -9.53
C GLN A 149 -15.09 -3.72 -9.15
N ARG A 150 -14.81 -3.52 -7.84
CA ARG A 150 -13.57 -2.88 -7.38
C ARG A 150 -12.32 -3.67 -7.76
N LEU A 151 -12.39 -5.00 -7.77
CA LEU A 151 -11.27 -5.86 -8.17
C LEU A 151 -10.81 -5.60 -9.60
N LYS A 152 -11.74 -5.25 -10.51
CA LYS A 152 -11.41 -4.94 -11.92
C LYS A 152 -10.65 -3.62 -12.08
N GLU A 153 -10.79 -2.70 -11.14
CA GLU A 153 -10.20 -1.35 -11.20
C GLU A 153 -8.86 -1.27 -10.46
N ALA A 154 -8.64 -2.15 -9.48
CA ALA A 154 -7.46 -2.17 -8.62
C ALA A 154 -6.10 -2.26 -9.36
N PRO A 155 -5.92 -3.02 -10.45
CA PRO A 155 -4.62 -3.14 -11.14
C PRO A 155 -4.12 -1.81 -11.75
N LEU A 156 -5.02 -0.85 -11.97
CA LEU A 156 -4.76 0.38 -12.71
C LEU A 156 -4.28 1.55 -11.83
N SER A 157 -4.03 1.34 -10.53
CA SER A 157 -3.88 2.45 -9.57
C SER A 157 -2.79 2.26 -8.50
N TYR A 158 -1.77 3.13 -8.51
CA TYR A 158 -1.07 3.63 -7.31
C TYR A 158 -1.32 5.14 -7.26
N VAL A 159 -2.08 5.63 -6.28
CA VAL A 159 -2.82 6.90 -6.42
C VAL A 159 -2.57 7.80 -5.21
N ALA A 160 -2.05 8.99 -5.48
CA ALA A 160 -1.93 10.05 -4.49
C ALA A 160 -3.29 10.34 -3.83
N TYR A 161 -3.30 10.38 -2.50
CA TYR A 161 -4.43 10.77 -1.68
C TYR A 161 -4.18 12.15 -1.06
N GLY A 162 -3.39 12.21 0.01
CA GLY A 162 -2.91 13.46 0.59
C GLY A 162 -1.42 13.58 0.34
N SER A 163 -1.00 14.17 -0.78
CA SER A 163 0.41 14.23 -1.21
C SER A 163 1.39 14.73 -0.16
N SER A 164 0.98 15.61 0.76
CA SER A 164 1.84 16.11 1.85
C SER A 164 1.86 15.23 3.10
N LEU A 165 1.12 14.11 3.08
CA LEU A 165 0.90 13.17 4.18
C LEU A 165 1.24 11.72 3.77
N ASP A 166 1.08 11.39 2.49
CA ASP A 166 1.30 10.06 1.94
C ASP A 166 2.78 9.67 2.10
N GLN A 167 3.04 8.48 2.64
CA GLN A 167 4.37 7.91 2.74
C GLN A 167 4.26 6.38 2.69
N ALA A 168 5.00 5.74 1.80
CA ALA A 168 5.11 4.29 1.79
C ALA A 168 5.92 3.79 3.00
N GLY A 169 5.56 2.62 3.54
CA GLY A 169 6.26 2.01 4.67
C GLY A 169 6.08 0.49 4.71
N PRO A 170 7.02 -0.25 5.33
CA PRO A 170 6.96 -1.70 5.41
C PRO A 170 5.96 -2.18 6.47
N MET A 171 5.42 -3.37 6.24
CA MET A 171 4.65 -4.12 7.23
C MET A 171 5.28 -5.50 7.37
N THR A 172 5.79 -5.83 8.54
CA THR A 172 6.51 -7.09 8.80
C THR A 172 6.15 -7.65 10.19
N ASN A 173 6.48 -8.92 10.43
CA ASN A 173 6.26 -9.56 11.73
C ASN A 173 7.35 -9.22 12.77
N TYR A 174 8.54 -8.79 12.33
CA TYR A 174 9.67 -8.49 13.20
C TYR A 174 10.26 -7.11 12.89
N VAL A 175 10.72 -6.42 13.93
CA VAL A 175 11.31 -5.07 13.84
C VAL A 175 12.56 -5.04 12.95
N VAL A 176 13.39 -6.09 13.01
CA VAL A 176 14.61 -6.18 12.17
C VAL A 176 14.26 -6.29 10.68
N ASP A 177 13.19 -7.01 10.34
CA ASP A 177 12.71 -7.12 8.95
C ASP A 177 12.16 -5.78 8.48
N SER A 178 11.42 -5.07 9.35
CA SER A 178 10.92 -3.73 9.04
C SER A 178 12.07 -2.78 8.76
N ALA A 179 13.12 -2.82 9.61
CA ALA A 179 14.30 -2.00 9.45
C ALA A 179 15.07 -2.30 8.15
N LEU A 180 15.21 -3.59 7.78
CA LEU A 180 15.85 -4.01 6.52
C LEU A 180 15.08 -3.54 5.29
N VAL A 181 13.75 -3.74 5.27
CA VAL A 181 12.91 -3.31 4.14
C VAL A 181 12.90 -1.79 4.06
N LEU A 182 12.75 -1.09 5.19
CA LEU A 182 12.76 0.37 5.23
C LEU A 182 14.10 0.93 4.71
N GLU A 183 15.23 0.35 5.12
CA GLU A 183 16.56 0.73 4.64
C GLU A 183 16.70 0.53 3.12
N ALA A 184 16.12 -0.55 2.58
CA ALA A 184 16.18 -0.85 1.15
C ALA A 184 15.30 0.06 0.28
N ILE A 185 14.12 0.47 0.77
CA ILE A 185 13.19 1.31 0.01
C ILE A 185 13.38 2.82 0.24
N SER A 186 14.17 3.21 1.24
CA SER A 186 14.44 4.61 1.54
C SER A 186 15.58 5.17 0.69
N GLY A 187 15.60 6.49 0.52
CA GLY A 187 16.65 7.21 -0.17
C GLY A 187 16.12 8.39 -0.97
N HIS A 188 17.02 9.27 -1.42
CA HIS A 188 16.64 10.35 -2.33
C HIS A 188 16.26 9.77 -3.70
N ASP A 189 15.10 10.16 -4.21
CA ASP A 189 14.67 9.88 -5.57
C ASP A 189 14.65 11.18 -6.38
N PRO A 190 15.47 11.32 -7.44
CA PRO A 190 15.47 12.52 -8.29
C PRO A 190 14.14 12.75 -9.03
N LYS A 191 13.23 11.77 -9.05
CA LYS A 191 11.88 11.91 -9.62
C LYS A 191 10.84 12.38 -8.61
N ASP A 192 11.18 12.43 -7.33
CA ASP A 192 10.33 12.94 -6.27
C ASP A 192 10.97 14.17 -5.62
N SER A 193 10.45 15.34 -5.96
CA SER A 193 10.90 16.62 -5.41
C SER A 193 10.72 16.75 -3.89
N THR A 194 9.91 15.89 -3.27
CA THR A 194 9.66 15.87 -1.82
C THR A 194 10.55 14.87 -1.08
N SER A 195 11.26 13.99 -1.80
CA SER A 195 12.17 13.02 -1.19
C SER A 195 13.35 13.70 -0.50
N SER A 196 13.65 13.25 0.72
CA SER A 196 14.75 13.80 1.52
C SER A 196 16.11 13.45 0.92
N GLN A 197 17.04 14.42 0.92
CA GLN A 197 18.44 14.18 0.56
C GLN A 197 19.27 13.63 1.74
N GLN A 198 18.64 13.37 2.88
CA GLN A 198 19.32 12.77 4.02
C GLN A 198 19.76 11.34 3.69
N LYS A 199 20.94 10.98 4.17
CA LYS A 199 21.45 9.63 4.03
C LYS A 199 20.56 8.66 4.82
N VAL A 200 20.21 7.53 4.20
CA VAL A 200 19.48 6.45 4.85
C VAL A 200 20.34 5.89 6.01
N PRO A 201 19.83 5.89 7.25
CA PRO A 201 20.50 5.25 8.38
C PRO A 201 20.56 3.73 8.19
N GLU A 202 21.60 3.09 8.73
CA GLU A 202 21.70 1.62 8.77
C GLU A 202 20.77 1.05 9.87
N TRP A 203 19.45 1.21 9.71
CA TRP A 203 18.46 0.83 10.71
C TRP A 203 18.50 -0.66 11.04
N SER A 204 18.86 -1.52 10.08
CA SER A 204 19.01 -2.95 10.32
C SER A 204 20.07 -3.29 11.38
N LYS A 205 21.11 -2.45 11.52
CA LYS A 205 22.10 -2.53 12.60
C LYS A 205 21.56 -1.95 13.90
N LEU A 206 20.91 -0.78 13.83
CA LEU A 206 20.35 -0.09 15.00
C LEU A 206 19.23 -0.88 15.68
N ALA A 207 18.45 -1.64 14.92
CA ALA A 207 17.35 -2.47 15.43
C ALA A 207 17.81 -3.57 16.40
N LYS A 208 19.11 -3.86 16.46
CA LYS A 208 19.72 -4.83 17.38
C LYS A 208 20.34 -4.19 18.62
N SER A 209 20.33 -2.86 18.72
CA SER A 209 20.92 -2.13 19.84
C SER A 209 20.12 -2.30 21.11
N ASP A 210 20.80 -2.23 22.26
CA ASP A 210 20.16 -2.12 23.56
C ASP A 210 19.49 -0.74 23.71
N VAL A 211 18.38 -0.70 24.43
CA VAL A 211 17.60 0.50 24.73
C VAL A 211 17.97 1.13 26.08
N LYS A 212 18.85 0.49 26.85
CA LYS A 212 19.29 0.97 28.16
C LYS A 212 19.83 2.40 28.09
N GLY A 213 19.33 3.26 28.97
CA GLY A 213 19.71 4.67 29.07
C GLY A 213 18.97 5.62 28.14
N LEU A 214 18.11 5.11 27.23
CA LEU A 214 17.22 5.96 26.44
C LEU A 214 16.20 6.67 27.34
N THR A 215 15.80 7.87 26.94
CA THR A 215 14.72 8.63 27.60
C THR A 215 13.52 8.71 26.66
N ILE A 216 12.38 8.20 27.10
CA ILE A 216 11.11 8.23 26.35
C ILE A 216 10.17 9.25 26.99
N GLY A 217 9.67 10.18 26.19
CA GLY A 217 8.62 11.12 26.60
C GLY A 217 7.25 10.44 26.58
N LEU A 218 6.47 10.60 27.65
CA LEU A 218 5.07 10.17 27.75
C LEU A 218 4.14 11.38 27.65
N PRO A 219 3.48 11.60 26.50
CA PRO A 219 2.54 12.71 26.35
C PRO A 219 1.33 12.53 27.26
N LYS A 220 1.11 13.46 28.18
CA LYS A 220 -0.03 13.41 29.10
C LYS A 220 -1.38 13.33 28.37
N GLU A 221 -1.46 13.98 27.21
CA GLU A 221 -2.65 14.02 26.36
C GLU A 221 -3.02 12.65 25.77
N TYR A 222 -2.10 11.68 25.70
CA TYR A 222 -2.38 10.33 25.20
C TYR A 222 -3.01 9.42 26.27
N PHE A 223 -2.98 9.84 27.53
CA PHE A 223 -3.57 9.13 28.68
C PHE A 223 -4.83 9.85 29.22
N ALA A 224 -5.44 10.71 28.41
CA ALA A 224 -6.62 11.49 28.75
C ALA A 224 -7.91 10.65 28.81
N ASP A 225 -9.01 11.30 29.22
CA ASP A 225 -10.33 10.70 29.29
C ASP A 225 -10.78 10.17 27.92
N GLY A 226 -11.07 8.87 27.84
CA GLY A 226 -11.46 8.16 26.61
C GLY A 226 -10.52 7.02 26.22
N LEU A 227 -9.35 6.89 26.85
CA LEU A 227 -8.50 5.71 26.68
C LEU A 227 -9.16 4.49 27.33
N ASP A 228 -9.27 3.41 26.56
CA ASP A 228 -9.81 2.15 27.04
C ASP A 228 -8.95 1.58 28.19
N PRO A 229 -9.55 1.11 29.30
CA PRO A 229 -8.80 0.60 30.45
C PRO A 229 -7.88 -0.58 30.13
N GLU A 230 -8.24 -1.47 29.21
CA GLU A 230 -7.42 -2.62 28.82
C GLU A 230 -6.19 -2.18 28.02
N VAL A 231 -6.38 -1.21 27.11
CA VAL A 231 -5.28 -0.60 26.36
C VAL A 231 -4.33 0.13 27.31
N LYS A 232 -4.88 0.91 28.25
CA LYS A 232 -4.09 1.61 29.26
C LYS A 232 -3.22 0.64 30.07
N ALA A 233 -3.82 -0.42 30.61
CA ALA A 233 -3.09 -1.42 31.39
C ALA A 233 -1.99 -2.11 30.57
N THR A 234 -2.25 -2.39 29.30
CA THR A 234 -1.27 -3.00 28.39
C THR A 234 -0.06 -2.08 28.14
N VAL A 235 -0.32 -0.80 27.88
CA VAL A 235 0.74 0.21 27.67
C VAL A 235 1.55 0.43 28.95
N GLU A 236 0.88 0.53 30.11
CA GLU A 236 1.54 0.66 31.42
C GLU A 236 2.45 -0.53 31.71
N LYS A 237 2.01 -1.76 31.42
CA LYS A 237 2.85 -2.95 31.54
C LYS A 237 4.10 -2.87 30.65
N ALA A 238 3.96 -2.44 29.40
CA ALA A 238 5.10 -2.27 28.49
C ALA A 238 6.10 -1.20 28.99
N ILE A 239 5.59 -0.12 29.60
CA ILE A 239 6.42 0.91 30.24
C ILE A 239 7.23 0.31 31.39
N GLU A 240 6.62 -0.48 32.27
CA GLU A 240 7.33 -1.12 33.39
C GLU A 240 8.40 -2.13 32.91
N GLU A 241 8.10 -2.91 31.87
CA GLU A 241 9.08 -3.81 31.27
C GLU A 241 10.28 -3.05 30.66
N LEU A 242 10.06 -1.89 30.05
CA LEU A 242 11.12 -1.04 29.51
C LEU A 242 11.92 -0.34 30.62
N LYS A 243 11.27 0.11 31.70
CA LYS A 243 11.94 0.63 32.90
C LYS A 243 12.88 -0.41 33.51
N ALA A 244 12.43 -1.66 33.61
CA ALA A 244 13.24 -2.77 34.11
C ALA A 244 14.48 -3.03 33.23
N LYS A 245 14.42 -2.70 31.94
CA LYS A 245 15.56 -2.73 31.00
C LYS A 245 16.45 -1.47 31.06
N GLY A 246 16.16 -0.54 31.96
CA GLY A 246 16.95 0.67 32.18
C GLY A 246 16.61 1.84 31.25
N VAL A 247 15.40 1.86 30.69
CA VAL A 247 14.86 3.02 29.96
C VAL A 247 14.29 4.04 30.95
N ASN A 248 14.62 5.32 30.76
CA ASN A 248 14.06 6.42 31.53
C ASN A 248 12.77 6.92 30.88
N PHE A 249 11.79 7.31 31.68
CA PHE A 249 10.55 7.92 31.19
C PHE A 249 10.38 9.30 31.80
N VAL A 250 9.91 10.25 31.00
CA VAL A 250 9.60 11.62 31.43
C VAL A 250 8.24 12.03 30.91
N ASP A 251 7.45 12.69 31.74
CA ASP A 251 6.18 13.26 31.28
C ASP A 251 6.45 14.44 30.34
N VAL A 252 5.81 14.43 29.17
CA VAL A 252 5.84 15.55 28.22
C VAL A 252 4.42 16.03 27.93
N SER A 253 4.29 17.20 27.33
CA SER A 253 3.00 17.76 26.92
C SER A 253 3.02 18.05 25.44
N LEU A 254 2.02 17.51 24.73
CA LEU A 254 1.72 17.76 23.32
C LEU A 254 0.34 18.43 23.23
N PRO A 255 0.21 19.70 23.67
CA PRO A 255 -1.09 20.33 23.94
C PRO A 255 -1.96 20.50 22.70
N HIS A 256 -1.38 20.45 21.50
CA HIS A 256 -2.13 20.59 20.25
C HIS A 256 -2.66 19.24 19.72
N THR A 257 -2.30 18.10 20.32
CA THR A 257 -2.71 16.74 19.90
C THR A 257 -4.21 16.62 19.64
N LYS A 258 -5.04 17.25 20.48
CA LYS A 258 -6.51 17.24 20.33
C LYS A 258 -7.02 17.79 18.99
N TYR A 259 -6.19 18.57 18.28
CA TYR A 259 -6.50 19.12 16.96
C TYR A 259 -5.99 18.26 15.80
N SER A 260 -5.28 17.16 16.06
CA SER A 260 -4.65 16.31 15.03
C SER A 260 -5.67 15.77 14.03
N VAL A 261 -6.77 15.15 14.52
CA VAL A 261 -7.80 14.55 13.67
C VAL A 261 -8.49 15.59 12.79
N SER A 262 -8.92 16.72 13.36
CA SER A 262 -9.59 17.78 12.59
C SER A 262 -8.66 18.43 11.57
N THR A 263 -7.40 18.66 11.94
CA THR A 263 -6.37 19.17 11.04
C THR A 263 -6.11 18.19 9.88
N TYR A 264 -5.98 16.90 10.18
CA TYR A 264 -5.79 15.83 9.20
C TYR A 264 -6.96 15.80 8.20
N TYR A 265 -8.20 15.79 8.68
CA TYR A 265 -9.36 15.71 7.79
C TYR A 265 -9.42 16.88 6.82
N LEU A 266 -9.13 18.10 7.27
CA LEU A 266 -9.12 19.27 6.39
C LEU A 266 -8.00 19.21 5.35
N ILE A 267 -6.77 18.84 5.75
CA ILE A 267 -5.64 18.77 4.81
C ILE A 267 -5.81 17.62 3.82
N ALA A 268 -6.03 16.40 4.32
CA ALA A 268 -6.12 15.19 3.50
C ALA A 268 -7.28 15.27 2.49
N THR A 269 -8.44 15.79 2.89
CA THR A 269 -9.59 15.91 1.97
C THR A 269 -9.39 16.99 0.92
N SER A 270 -8.77 18.12 1.28
CA SER A 270 -8.42 19.20 0.34
C SER A 270 -7.43 18.71 -0.72
N GLU A 271 -6.39 18.01 -0.32
CA GLU A 271 -5.41 17.47 -1.26
C GLU A 271 -6.02 16.36 -2.12
N ALA A 272 -6.88 15.52 -1.54
CA ALA A 272 -7.59 14.48 -2.28
C ALA A 272 -8.53 15.04 -3.34
N SER A 273 -9.27 16.12 -3.07
CA SER A 273 -10.17 16.71 -4.06
C SER A 273 -9.41 17.20 -5.30
N SER A 274 -8.19 17.72 -5.10
CA SER A 274 -7.26 18.09 -6.17
C SER A 274 -6.67 16.86 -6.87
N ASN A 275 -6.11 15.92 -6.12
CA ASN A 275 -5.44 14.74 -6.68
C ASN A 275 -6.36 13.86 -7.52
N LEU A 276 -7.60 13.68 -7.06
CA LEU A 276 -8.62 12.86 -7.73
C LEU A 276 -9.35 13.60 -8.86
N SER A 277 -9.03 14.87 -9.13
CA SER A 277 -9.62 15.62 -10.26
C SER A 277 -9.24 15.01 -11.62
N ARG A 278 -8.09 14.33 -11.70
CA ARG A 278 -7.58 13.67 -12.91
C ARG A 278 -8.45 12.51 -13.43
N TYR A 279 -9.32 11.95 -12.58
CA TYR A 279 -10.25 10.89 -12.94
C TYR A 279 -11.48 11.50 -13.56
N ASP A 280 -11.47 11.50 -14.88
CA ASP A 280 -12.34 12.35 -15.68
C ASP A 280 -12.88 11.63 -16.93
N GLY A 281 -12.45 10.38 -17.17
CA GLY A 281 -12.88 9.53 -18.28
C GLY A 281 -12.32 9.92 -19.65
N ILE A 282 -11.39 10.89 -19.73
CA ILE A 282 -10.84 11.35 -21.00
C ILE A 282 -9.63 10.52 -21.42
N ARG A 283 -8.64 10.41 -20.53
CA ARG A 283 -7.35 9.75 -20.85
C ARG A 283 -7.37 8.26 -20.51
N TYR A 284 -8.08 7.87 -19.46
CA TYR A 284 -8.11 6.52 -18.91
C TYR A 284 -9.31 6.33 -17.96
N GLY A 285 -9.59 5.07 -17.62
CA GLY A 285 -10.59 4.68 -16.62
C GLY A 285 -12.02 4.62 -17.16
N LEU A 286 -12.99 4.58 -16.23
CA LEU A 286 -14.42 4.60 -16.54
C LEU A 286 -14.77 5.84 -17.37
N ARG A 287 -15.65 5.67 -18.37
CA ARG A 287 -16.19 6.75 -19.18
C ARG A 287 -17.66 6.51 -19.47
N GLU A 288 -18.52 7.39 -18.95
CA GLU A 288 -19.96 7.31 -19.17
C GLU A 288 -20.38 7.95 -20.50
N LYS A 289 -21.56 7.57 -20.99
CA LYS A 289 -22.17 8.23 -22.15
C LYS A 289 -22.77 9.56 -21.73
N SER A 290 -22.48 10.62 -22.49
CA SER A 290 -22.96 11.97 -22.22
C SER A 290 -23.08 12.78 -23.50
N ASN A 291 -23.93 13.81 -23.50
CA ASN A 291 -24.20 14.63 -24.69
C ASN A 291 -23.20 15.79 -24.85
N ASN A 292 -22.56 16.19 -23.75
CA ASN A 292 -21.58 17.25 -23.71
C ASN A 292 -20.48 16.95 -22.67
N LEU A 293 -19.46 17.79 -22.63
CA LEU A 293 -18.29 17.59 -21.77
C LEU A 293 -18.60 17.73 -20.27
N GLU A 294 -19.51 18.63 -19.90
CA GLU A 294 -19.90 18.83 -18.51
C GLU A 294 -20.63 17.58 -17.96
N GLU A 295 -21.63 17.10 -18.71
CA GLU A 295 -22.31 15.84 -18.42
C GLU A 295 -21.34 14.66 -18.40
N LEU A 296 -20.33 14.63 -19.27
CA LEU A 296 -19.33 13.57 -19.27
C LEU A 296 -18.61 13.50 -17.93
N TYR A 297 -18.12 14.64 -17.43
CA TYR A 297 -17.44 14.69 -16.14
C TYR A 297 -18.36 14.34 -14.98
N MET A 298 -19.57 14.91 -14.94
CA MET A 298 -20.52 14.69 -13.85
C MET A 298 -20.96 13.23 -13.78
N ASN A 299 -21.36 12.64 -14.91
CA ASN A 299 -21.84 11.25 -14.96
C ASN A 299 -20.71 10.28 -14.63
N THR A 300 -19.55 10.44 -15.28
CA THR A 300 -18.40 9.55 -15.08
C THR A 300 -17.92 9.55 -13.64
N ARG A 301 -17.77 10.74 -13.03
CA ARG A 301 -17.32 10.85 -11.62
C ARG A 301 -18.40 10.44 -10.64
N GLY A 302 -19.66 10.73 -10.95
CA GLY A 302 -20.81 10.35 -10.12
C GLY A 302 -20.98 8.83 -10.02
N ALA A 303 -20.79 8.12 -11.14
CA ALA A 303 -20.84 6.67 -11.22
C ALA A 303 -19.55 6.00 -10.68
N GLY A 304 -18.38 6.57 -11.00
CA GLY A 304 -17.09 5.95 -10.68
C GLY A 304 -16.66 6.10 -9.23
N PHE A 305 -17.05 7.17 -8.52
CA PHE A 305 -16.65 7.35 -7.12
C PHE A 305 -17.68 6.81 -6.13
N GLY A 306 -17.19 6.00 -5.18
CA GLY A 306 -17.95 5.60 -4.00
C GLY A 306 -18.28 6.75 -3.06
N ASP A 307 -19.25 6.56 -2.17
CA ASP A 307 -19.81 7.64 -1.36
C ASP A 307 -18.81 8.31 -0.43
N GLU A 308 -17.88 7.57 0.16
CA GLU A 308 -16.84 8.16 1.00
C GLU A 308 -15.88 9.05 0.21
N VAL A 309 -15.51 8.60 -1.00
CA VAL A 309 -14.63 9.38 -1.88
C VAL A 309 -15.34 10.67 -2.31
N LYS A 310 -16.62 10.58 -2.69
CA LYS A 310 -17.45 11.76 -3.01
C LYS A 310 -17.56 12.72 -1.83
N ARG A 311 -17.82 12.23 -0.60
CA ARG A 311 -17.85 13.06 0.61
C ARG A 311 -16.54 13.82 0.82
N ARG A 312 -15.39 13.15 0.66
CA ARG A 312 -14.07 13.79 0.82
C ARG A 312 -13.78 14.79 -0.29
N ILE A 313 -14.15 14.50 -1.53
CA ILE A 313 -14.02 15.46 -2.64
C ILE A 313 -14.86 16.71 -2.37
N MET A 314 -16.11 16.55 -1.93
CA MET A 314 -16.99 17.68 -1.62
C MET A 314 -16.45 18.53 -0.47
N LEU A 315 -16.04 17.90 0.64
CA LEU A 315 -15.45 18.60 1.77
C LEU A 315 -14.16 19.33 1.38
N GLY A 316 -13.28 18.66 0.63
CA GLY A 316 -12.02 19.23 0.16
C GLY A 316 -12.19 20.38 -0.83
N THR A 317 -13.20 20.28 -1.71
CA THR A 317 -13.53 21.36 -2.66
C THR A 317 -14.07 22.57 -1.90
N TYR A 318 -14.91 22.34 -0.89
CA TYR A 318 -15.42 23.40 -0.02
C TYR A 318 -14.32 24.08 0.79
N SER A 319 -13.42 23.32 1.43
CA SER A 319 -12.31 23.86 2.21
C SER A 319 -11.29 24.64 1.38
N LEU A 320 -11.20 24.37 0.07
CA LEU A 320 -10.37 25.11 -0.88
C LEU A 320 -11.09 26.26 -1.59
N SER A 321 -12.41 26.37 -1.43
CA SER A 321 -13.20 27.37 -2.17
C SER A 321 -12.91 28.80 -1.70
N SER A 322 -13.08 29.76 -2.63
CA SER A 322 -12.90 31.18 -2.36
C SER A 322 -13.80 31.63 -1.22
N GLY A 323 -13.24 32.32 -0.23
CA GLY A 323 -13.94 32.75 1.00
C GLY A 323 -13.81 31.77 2.18
N TYR A 324 -13.50 30.50 1.94
CA TYR A 324 -13.34 29.48 2.98
C TYR A 324 -11.91 28.97 3.12
N TYR A 325 -11.07 29.10 2.09
CA TYR A 325 -9.67 28.69 2.08
C TYR A 325 -8.88 29.09 3.34
N ASP A 326 -8.95 30.37 3.72
CA ASP A 326 -8.19 30.91 4.86
C ASP A 326 -8.67 30.33 6.20
N ALA A 327 -9.98 30.12 6.32
CA ALA A 327 -10.62 29.66 7.54
C ALA A 327 -10.45 28.14 7.76
N TYR A 328 -10.34 27.36 6.68
CA TYR A 328 -10.23 25.90 6.74
C TYR A 328 -8.83 25.41 6.39
N TYR A 329 -8.46 25.37 5.10
CA TYR A 329 -7.21 24.73 4.67
C TYR A 329 -5.97 25.46 5.20
N LEU A 330 -5.90 26.79 5.04
CA LEU A 330 -4.75 27.55 5.54
C LEU A 330 -4.68 27.50 7.07
N LYS A 331 -5.83 27.56 7.76
CA LYS A 331 -5.88 27.43 9.22
C LYS A 331 -5.39 26.06 9.66
N ALA A 332 -5.79 24.98 8.98
CA ALA A 332 -5.32 23.63 9.25
C ALA A 332 -3.79 23.52 9.04
N CYS A 333 -3.24 24.09 7.96
CA CYS A 333 -1.79 24.16 7.77
C CYS A 333 -1.06 24.92 8.90
N LYS A 334 -1.64 26.00 9.42
CA LYS A 334 -1.09 26.72 10.59
C LYS A 334 -1.14 25.87 11.85
N VAL A 335 -2.22 25.11 12.08
CA VAL A 335 -2.33 24.19 13.22
C VAL A 335 -1.39 22.99 13.08
N ARG A 336 -1.20 22.46 11.86
CA ARG A 336 -0.17 21.45 11.55
C ARG A 336 1.22 21.93 11.97
N ARG A 337 1.53 23.22 11.79
CA ARG A 337 2.79 23.80 12.26
C ARG A 337 2.90 23.86 13.79
N LEU A 338 1.78 24.05 14.51
CA LEU A 338 1.76 23.97 15.97
C LEU A 338 1.97 22.53 16.44
N LEU A 339 1.27 21.57 15.82
CA LEU A 339 1.49 20.13 16.06
C LEU A 339 2.95 19.74 15.84
N GLN A 340 3.58 20.21 14.76
CA GLN A 340 5.01 19.98 14.51
C GLN A 340 5.96 20.63 15.52
N LYS A 341 5.54 21.67 16.25
CA LYS A 341 6.36 22.30 17.29
C LYS A 341 6.28 21.58 18.63
N ASP A 342 5.26 20.74 18.80
CA ASP A 342 5.13 19.90 19.99
C ASP A 342 6.13 18.71 19.95
N PHE A 343 6.57 18.29 18.76
CA PHE A 343 7.57 17.23 18.53
C PHE A 343 8.97 17.80 18.22
#